data_AF-A0A081LBG7-F1
#
_entry.id   AF-A0A081LBG7-F1
#
_cell.length_a   1.000
_cell.length_b   1.000
_cell.length_c   1.000
_cell.angle_alpha   90.00
_cell.angle_beta   90.00
_cell.angle_gamma   90.00
#
_symmetry.space_group_name_H-M   'P 1'
#
loop_
_entity.id
_entity.type
_entity.pdbx_description
1 polymer ?
#
loop_
_entity_poly.entity_id
_entity_poly.type
_entity_poly.pdbx_seq_one_letter_code
_entity_poly.pdbx_strand_id
1 'polypeptide(L)'
;MNLEKNIKDVIAQQLENGIVENLIAEQLKQGVSKALEDLFASYGGEARKVIENKLKSVIVPYLETYDYSEYITKLDHVLVETIKEASFDNRKLLDNFKNLMIEEKEKTMKLSDLFEKWKEYVAKKVETDGLEIEFDDGPEYEAVEVSVQVERNEDRSWSSFEYATIFFECERDEDLNYEIPISLYKRDKEWDINYRTSNELKSLKYLNEFEILLMRLSQNGVKLDLDIEWEEDEVTPDEEPEATFS
;
A
#
# COMPACT_ATOMS: atom_id res chain seq x y z
N MET A 1 -44.92 -37.29 22.70
CA MET A 1 -45.04 -36.08 21.85
C MET A 1 -43.66 -35.44 21.80
N ASN A 2 -43.18 -35.16 20.59
CA ASN A 2 -41.77 -35.25 20.22
C ASN A 2 -40.97 -33.99 20.61
N LEU A 3 -39.81 -34.18 21.25
CA LEU A 3 -38.84 -33.13 21.62
C LEU A 3 -38.47 -32.25 20.41
N GLU A 4 -38.43 -32.88 19.24
CA GLU A 4 -38.16 -32.29 17.93
C GLU A 4 -39.20 -31.24 17.51
N LYS A 5 -40.46 -31.39 17.94
CA LYS A 5 -41.54 -30.43 17.63
C LYS A 5 -41.46 -29.18 18.51
N ASN A 6 -41.16 -29.36 19.80
CA ASN A 6 -40.91 -28.25 20.73
C ASN A 6 -39.66 -27.45 20.34
N ILE A 7 -38.61 -28.11 19.86
CA ILE A 7 -37.40 -27.43 19.37
C ILE A 7 -37.71 -26.62 18.11
N LYS A 8 -38.51 -27.15 17.17
CA LYS A 8 -38.91 -26.42 15.96
C LYS A 8 -39.82 -25.22 16.26
N ASP A 9 -40.76 -25.34 17.19
CA ASP A 9 -41.67 -24.25 17.54
C ASP A 9 -40.93 -23.12 18.30
N VAL A 10 -39.95 -23.46 19.14
CA VAL A 10 -39.07 -22.47 19.82
C VAL A 10 -38.12 -21.80 18.82
N ILE A 11 -37.55 -22.55 17.88
CA ILE A 11 -36.70 -21.99 16.82
C ILE A 11 -37.52 -21.08 15.88
N ALA A 12 -38.76 -21.44 15.55
CA ALA A 12 -39.65 -20.61 14.73
C ALA A 12 -40.07 -19.31 15.44
N GLN A 13 -40.43 -19.38 16.74
CA GLN A 13 -40.74 -18.18 17.55
C GLN A 13 -39.53 -17.27 17.79
N GLN A 14 -38.32 -17.82 17.76
CA GLN A 14 -37.08 -17.06 17.96
C GLN A 14 -36.54 -16.47 16.65
N LEU A 15 -36.72 -17.14 15.51
CA LEU A 15 -36.42 -16.62 14.17
C LEU A 15 -37.31 -15.44 13.77
N GLU A 16 -38.56 -15.39 14.22
CA GLU A 16 -39.45 -14.23 13.97
C GLU A 16 -39.01 -12.94 14.67
N ASN A 17 -38.03 -12.98 15.59
CA ASN A 17 -37.63 -11.83 16.39
C ASN A 17 -36.25 -11.22 16.06
N GLY A 18 -35.51 -11.71 15.05
CA GLY A 18 -34.23 -11.10 14.59
C GLY A 18 -33.09 -11.02 15.63
N ILE A 19 -33.32 -11.51 16.84
CA ILE A 19 -32.37 -11.58 17.95
C ILE A 19 -31.43 -12.77 17.76
N VAL A 20 -31.89 -13.83 17.08
CA VAL A 20 -31.16 -15.08 16.90
C VAL A 20 -30.00 -14.94 15.92
N GLU A 21 -30.16 -14.23 14.79
CA GLU A 21 -29.04 -14.03 13.87
C GLU A 21 -27.90 -13.26 14.53
N ASN A 22 -28.22 -12.24 15.33
CA ASN A 22 -27.22 -11.48 16.07
C ASN A 22 -26.56 -12.34 17.16
N LEU A 23 -27.34 -13.12 17.92
CA LEU A 23 -26.77 -14.01 18.94
C LEU A 23 -25.88 -15.11 18.34
N ILE A 24 -26.25 -15.63 17.17
CA ILE A 24 -25.49 -16.63 16.42
C ILE A 24 -24.22 -15.99 15.83
N ALA A 25 -24.30 -14.80 15.24
CA ALA A 25 -23.14 -14.09 14.72
C ALA A 25 -22.16 -13.73 15.84
N GLU A 26 -22.66 -13.30 17.00
CA GLU A 26 -21.86 -12.99 18.17
C GLU A 26 -21.16 -14.24 18.72
N GLN A 27 -21.89 -15.36 18.87
CA GLN A 27 -21.33 -16.64 19.31
C GLN A 27 -20.35 -17.23 18.31
N LEU A 28 -20.60 -17.07 17.01
CA LEU A 28 -19.68 -17.51 15.95
C LEU A 28 -18.41 -16.67 15.98
N LYS A 29 -18.53 -15.34 16.11
CA LYS A 29 -17.39 -14.42 16.22
C LYS A 29 -16.56 -14.68 17.48
N GLN A 30 -17.20 -14.94 18.61
CA GLN A 30 -16.53 -15.30 19.86
C GLN A 30 -15.89 -16.69 19.77
N GLY A 31 -16.56 -17.67 19.19
CA GLY A 31 -16.03 -19.02 18.99
C GLY A 31 -14.82 -19.03 18.04
N VAL A 32 -14.88 -18.26 16.95
CA VAL A 32 -13.77 -18.09 16.00
C VAL A 32 -12.63 -17.31 16.65
N SER A 33 -12.91 -16.21 17.35
CA SER A 33 -11.86 -15.42 18.02
C SER A 33 -11.15 -16.24 19.09
N LYS A 34 -11.90 -17.04 19.87
CA LYS A 34 -11.34 -17.91 20.89
C LYS A 34 -10.56 -19.08 20.30
N ALA A 35 -11.05 -19.67 19.20
CA ALA A 35 -10.33 -20.70 18.48
C ALA A 35 -9.03 -20.16 17.86
N LEU A 36 -9.01 -18.92 17.39
CA LEU A 36 -7.82 -18.24 16.88
C LEU A 36 -6.87 -17.86 18.02
N GLU A 37 -7.35 -17.31 19.14
CA GLU A 37 -6.55 -17.04 20.33
C GLU A 37 -5.89 -18.32 20.86
N ASP A 38 -6.65 -19.41 20.99
CA ASP A 38 -6.11 -20.71 21.41
C ASP A 38 -5.11 -21.27 20.37
N LEU A 39 -5.29 -20.97 19.07
CA LEU A 39 -4.38 -21.36 18.00
C LEU A 39 -3.07 -20.58 17.99
N PHE A 40 -3.12 -19.29 18.35
CA PHE A 40 -1.98 -18.39 18.32
C PHE A 40 -1.28 -18.27 19.67
N ALA A 41 -1.93 -18.69 20.77
CA ALA A 41 -1.34 -18.72 22.11
C ALA A 41 -0.27 -19.83 22.27
N SER A 42 -0.33 -20.90 21.48
CA SER A 42 0.64 -22.00 21.53
C SER A 42 1.47 -22.00 20.25
N TYR A 43 2.70 -21.49 20.31
CA TYR A 43 3.68 -21.61 19.22
C TYR A 43 3.83 -23.08 18.79
N GLY A 44 3.50 -23.40 17.54
CA GLY A 44 3.82 -24.69 16.92
C GLY A 44 3.10 -24.93 15.60
N GLY A 45 3.82 -24.84 14.47
CA GLY A 45 3.32 -24.81 13.09
C GLY A 45 2.52 -26.00 12.54
N GLU A 46 2.01 -26.91 13.37
CA GLU A 46 1.15 -28.04 12.94
C GLU A 46 -0.32 -27.64 12.76
N ALA A 47 -0.87 -26.80 13.65
CA ALA A 47 -2.26 -26.33 13.54
C ALA A 47 -2.50 -25.51 12.26
N ARG A 48 -1.50 -24.71 11.86
CA ARG A 48 -1.50 -23.93 10.60
C ARG A 48 -1.66 -24.83 9.38
N LYS A 49 -0.93 -25.95 9.30
CA LYS A 49 -1.00 -26.89 8.17
C LYS A 49 -2.35 -27.58 8.06
N VAL A 50 -2.96 -27.94 9.20
CA VAL A 50 -4.29 -28.58 9.22
C VAL A 50 -5.38 -27.62 8.77
N ILE A 51 -5.32 -26.36 9.21
CA ILE A 51 -6.25 -25.31 8.78
C ILE A 51 -6.06 -24.99 7.30
N GLU A 52 -4.82 -24.84 6.84
CA GLU A 52 -4.50 -24.53 5.45
C GLU A 52 -4.99 -25.62 4.48
N ASN A 53 -4.83 -26.89 4.84
CA ASN A 53 -5.32 -28.01 4.02
C ASN A 53 -6.85 -28.07 3.97
N LYS A 54 -7.54 -27.74 5.07
CA LYS A 54 -9.01 -27.76 5.12
C LYS A 54 -9.61 -26.57 4.38
N LEU A 55 -8.99 -25.38 4.49
CA LEU A 55 -9.33 -24.21 3.68
C LEU A 55 -9.13 -24.50 2.20
N LYS A 56 -7.97 -25.04 1.79
CA LYS A 56 -7.71 -25.40 0.38
C LYS A 56 -8.75 -26.37 -0.19
N SER A 57 -9.20 -27.36 0.59
CA SER A 57 -10.19 -28.34 0.13
C SER A 57 -11.61 -27.78 -0.06
N VAL A 58 -11.95 -26.69 0.63
CA VAL A 58 -13.29 -26.10 0.60
C VAL A 58 -13.34 -24.87 -0.31
N ILE A 59 -12.26 -24.09 -0.34
CA ILE A 59 -12.20 -22.80 -1.03
C ILE A 59 -11.82 -22.96 -2.50
N VAL A 60 -10.89 -23.85 -2.86
CA VAL A 60 -10.44 -24.00 -4.26
C VAL A 60 -11.58 -24.37 -5.23
N PRO A 61 -12.50 -25.31 -4.90
CA PRO A 61 -13.64 -25.61 -5.78
C PRO A 61 -14.63 -24.44 -5.92
N TYR A 62 -14.69 -23.57 -4.90
CA TYR A 62 -15.56 -22.39 -4.88
C TYR A 62 -14.95 -21.20 -5.66
N LEU A 63 -13.62 -21.06 -5.62
CA LEU A 63 -12.85 -20.06 -6.38
C LEU A 63 -12.82 -20.36 -7.88
N GLU A 64 -12.87 -21.63 -8.28
CA GLU A 64 -12.81 -22.05 -9.69
C GLU A 64 -14.10 -21.76 -10.48
N THR A 65 -15.22 -21.42 -9.83
CA THR A 65 -16.54 -21.33 -10.48
C THR A 65 -17.26 -20.00 -10.30
N TYR A 66 -16.66 -19.01 -9.62
CA TYR A 66 -17.37 -17.79 -9.24
C TYR A 66 -16.69 -16.53 -9.81
N ASP A 67 -17.47 -15.65 -10.44
CA ASP A 67 -17.00 -14.35 -10.94
C ASP A 67 -16.98 -13.35 -9.78
N TYR A 68 -15.78 -12.93 -9.36
CA TYR A 68 -15.55 -12.08 -8.20
C TYR A 68 -15.68 -10.58 -8.49
N SER A 69 -15.99 -10.20 -9.72
CA SER A 69 -16.09 -8.79 -10.15
C SER A 69 -17.11 -7.99 -9.32
N GLU A 70 -18.20 -8.62 -8.87
CA GLU A 70 -19.24 -7.97 -8.05
C GLU A 70 -18.88 -7.85 -6.55
N TYR A 71 -17.91 -8.64 -6.07
CA TYR A 71 -17.46 -8.59 -4.68
C TYR A 71 -16.31 -7.61 -4.49
N ILE A 72 -15.44 -7.45 -5.50
CA ILE A 72 -14.42 -6.40 -5.53
C ILE A 72 -15.07 -5.02 -5.45
N THR A 73 -16.14 -4.80 -6.24
CA THR A 73 -16.89 -3.53 -6.24
C THR A 73 -17.61 -3.25 -4.92
N LYS A 74 -18.13 -4.27 -4.24
CA LYS A 74 -18.74 -4.14 -2.90
C LYS A 74 -17.71 -3.87 -1.80
N LEU A 75 -16.52 -4.47 -1.88
CA LEU A 75 -15.42 -4.18 -0.96
C LEU A 75 -14.92 -2.74 -1.11
N ASP A 76 -14.79 -2.26 -2.35
CA ASP A 76 -14.45 -0.86 -2.64
C ASP A 76 -15.49 0.11 -2.04
N HIS A 77 -16.79 -0.19 -2.20
CA HIS A 77 -17.85 0.64 -1.63
C HIS A 77 -17.76 0.71 -0.10
N VAL A 78 -17.61 -0.45 0.56
CA VAL A 78 -17.51 -0.53 2.03
C VAL A 78 -16.23 0.17 2.53
N LEU A 79 -15.10 0.02 1.83
CA LEU A 79 -13.86 0.74 2.15
C LEU A 79 -14.05 2.25 2.05
N VAL A 80 -14.67 2.74 0.96
CA VAL A 80 -14.92 4.18 0.75
C VAL A 80 -15.86 4.75 1.81
N GLU A 81 -16.92 4.05 2.19
CA GLU A 81 -17.82 4.51 3.28
C GLU A 81 -17.11 4.50 4.64
N THR A 82 -16.32 3.46 4.93
CA THR A 82 -15.55 3.36 6.18
C THR A 82 -14.52 4.48 6.30
N ILE A 83 -13.87 4.88 5.20
CA ILE A 83 -12.97 6.05 5.14
C ILE A 83 -13.71 7.33 5.56
N LYS A 84 -14.92 7.56 5.03
CA LYS A 84 -15.69 8.78 5.32
C LYS A 84 -16.04 8.94 6.80
N GLU A 85 -16.28 7.82 7.50
CA GLU A 85 -16.69 7.81 8.91
C GLU A 85 -15.52 7.71 9.90
N ALA A 86 -14.31 7.42 9.42
CA ALA A 86 -13.14 7.20 10.27
C ALA A 86 -12.56 8.50 10.88
N SER A 87 -11.89 8.36 12.03
CA SER A 87 -11.02 9.42 12.58
C SER A 87 -9.87 9.75 11.61
N PHE A 88 -9.28 10.94 11.73
CA PHE A 88 -8.22 11.40 10.83
C PHE A 88 -7.07 10.39 10.66
N ASP A 89 -6.55 9.84 11.77
CA ASP A 89 -5.48 8.83 11.75
C ASP A 89 -5.89 7.53 11.03
N ASN A 90 -7.18 7.16 11.14
CA ASN A 90 -7.72 5.98 10.49
C ASN A 90 -8.04 6.24 9.02
N ARG A 91 -8.32 7.49 8.61
CA ARG A 91 -8.50 7.88 7.21
C ARG A 91 -7.22 7.70 6.42
N LYS A 92 -6.12 8.29 6.87
CA LYS A 92 -4.81 8.15 6.20
C LYS A 92 -4.38 6.69 6.09
N LEU A 93 -4.61 5.89 7.13
CA LEU A 93 -4.40 4.44 7.10
C LEU A 93 -5.20 3.75 5.98
N LEU A 94 -6.50 4.00 5.93
CA LEU A 94 -7.40 3.35 4.97
C LEU A 94 -7.15 3.83 3.53
N ASP A 95 -6.85 5.11 3.34
CA ASP A 95 -6.50 5.68 2.03
C ASP A 95 -5.20 5.06 1.51
N ASN A 96 -4.18 4.98 2.36
CA ASN A 96 -2.91 4.33 2.02
C ASN A 96 -3.10 2.83 1.75
N PHE A 97 -3.93 2.13 2.53
CA PHE A 97 -4.29 0.75 2.26
C PHE A 97 -4.98 0.59 0.91
N LYS A 98 -5.96 1.42 0.59
CA LYS A 98 -6.65 1.40 -0.71
C LYS A 98 -5.66 1.62 -1.86
N ASN A 99 -4.77 2.58 -1.72
CA ASN A 99 -3.76 2.87 -2.75
C ASN A 99 -2.80 1.69 -2.96
N LEU A 100 -2.40 0.98 -1.91
CA LEU A 100 -1.56 -0.23 -2.02
C LEU A 100 -2.27 -1.40 -2.72
N MET A 101 -3.59 -1.51 -2.56
CA MET A 101 -4.37 -2.59 -3.17
C MET A 101 -4.60 -2.42 -4.68
N ILE A 102 -4.18 -1.29 -5.27
CA ILE A 102 -4.27 -1.06 -6.71
C ILE A 102 -3.30 -2.01 -7.43
N GLU A 103 -3.83 -2.81 -8.35
CA GLU A 103 -3.05 -3.70 -9.19
C GLU A 103 -2.37 -2.92 -10.32
N GLU A 104 -1.05 -3.06 -10.41
CA GLU A 104 -0.27 -2.47 -11.50
C GLU A 104 -0.34 -3.38 -12.73
N LYS A 105 -0.97 -2.87 -13.80
CA LYS A 105 -1.14 -3.58 -15.07
C LYS A 105 0.16 -3.68 -15.85
N GLU A 106 0.94 -2.62 -15.83
CA GLU A 106 2.27 -2.58 -16.43
C GLU A 106 3.27 -3.15 -15.44
N LYS A 107 4.09 -4.10 -15.90
CA LYS A 107 5.08 -4.79 -15.06
C LYS A 107 6.49 -4.23 -15.21
N THR A 108 6.65 -3.19 -16.00
CA THR A 108 7.91 -2.46 -16.18
C THR A 108 7.61 -0.97 -16.12
N MET A 109 8.43 -0.21 -15.41
CA MET A 109 8.40 1.25 -15.30
C MET A 109 9.80 1.78 -15.59
N LYS A 110 9.93 2.94 -16.25
CA LYS A 110 11.22 3.59 -16.44
C LYS A 110 11.63 4.37 -15.19
N LEU A 111 12.94 4.52 -14.96
CA LEU A 111 13.44 5.36 -13.89
C LEU A 111 13.09 6.84 -14.13
N SER A 112 13.15 7.31 -15.38
CA SER A 112 12.68 8.67 -15.73
C SER A 112 11.21 8.90 -15.34
N ASP A 113 10.32 7.95 -15.65
CA ASP A 113 8.89 8.04 -15.26
C ASP A 113 8.69 8.02 -13.74
N LEU A 114 9.53 7.28 -13.00
CA LEU A 114 9.50 7.27 -11.53
C LEU A 114 10.02 8.60 -10.96
N PHE A 115 11.03 9.19 -11.59
CA PHE A 115 11.56 10.50 -11.24
C PHE A 115 10.51 11.61 -11.43
N GLU A 116 9.78 11.61 -12.55
CA GLU A 116 8.64 12.53 -12.76
C GLU A 116 7.59 12.42 -11.65
N LYS A 117 7.24 11.19 -11.23
CA LYS A 117 6.29 10.97 -10.14
C LYS A 117 6.81 11.49 -8.79
N TRP A 118 8.11 11.46 -8.57
CA TRP A 118 8.72 12.03 -7.39
C TRP A 118 8.79 13.56 -7.47
N LYS A 119 9.08 14.15 -8.64
CA LYS A 119 9.00 15.61 -8.85
C LYS A 119 7.60 16.15 -8.57
N GLU A 120 6.55 15.46 -9.04
CA GLU A 120 5.15 15.79 -8.72
C GLU A 120 4.84 15.71 -7.20
N TYR A 121 5.60 14.90 -6.45
CA TYR A 121 5.48 14.81 -5.00
C TYR A 121 6.26 15.96 -4.31
N VAL A 122 7.45 16.28 -4.80
CA VAL A 122 8.28 17.41 -4.32
C VAL A 122 7.53 18.72 -4.48
N ALA A 123 6.95 19.00 -5.65
CA ALA A 123 6.18 20.22 -5.92
C ALA A 123 5.09 20.47 -4.86
N LYS A 124 4.45 19.41 -4.35
CA LYS A 124 3.36 19.47 -3.38
C LYS A 124 3.81 19.56 -1.91
N LYS A 125 5.09 19.34 -1.64
CA LYS A 125 5.58 19.07 -0.28
C LYS A 125 6.79 19.90 0.13
N VAL A 126 7.55 20.42 -0.82
CA VAL A 126 8.74 21.22 -0.55
C VAL A 126 8.39 22.42 0.30
N GLU A 127 9.25 22.68 1.30
CA GLU A 127 9.14 23.87 2.14
C GLU A 127 9.38 25.14 1.32
N THR A 128 8.38 26.01 1.29
CA THR A 128 8.42 27.30 0.56
C THR A 128 9.01 28.45 1.39
N ASP A 129 9.26 28.21 2.68
CA ASP A 129 9.83 29.21 3.58
C ASP A 129 11.20 29.69 3.08
N GLY A 130 11.28 30.99 2.79
CA GLY A 130 12.49 31.64 2.32
C GLY A 130 12.86 31.33 0.86
N LEU A 131 11.93 30.83 0.06
CA LEU A 131 12.03 30.86 -1.40
C LEU A 131 11.74 32.28 -1.91
N GLU A 132 12.49 32.72 -2.92
CA GLU A 132 12.17 33.97 -3.63
C GLU A 132 10.87 33.83 -4.43
N ILE A 133 10.23 34.97 -4.72
CA ILE A 133 9.03 35.01 -5.56
C ILE A 133 9.44 35.53 -6.93
N GLU A 134 9.21 34.71 -7.95
CA GLU A 134 9.33 35.08 -9.35
C GLU A 134 8.04 35.75 -9.84
N PHE A 135 8.16 36.70 -10.78
CA PHE A 135 7.02 37.49 -11.27
C PHE A 135 6.91 37.50 -12.81
N ASP A 136 7.71 36.69 -13.50
CA ASP A 136 7.84 36.75 -14.95
C ASP A 136 6.54 36.30 -15.66
N ASP A 137 5.93 35.21 -15.19
CA ASP A 137 4.65 34.66 -15.71
C ASP A 137 3.48 34.75 -14.70
N GLY A 138 3.74 35.30 -13.52
CA GLY A 138 2.83 35.38 -12.38
C GLY A 138 3.63 35.27 -11.08
N PRO A 139 3.05 35.61 -9.90
CA PRO A 139 3.73 35.38 -8.63
C PRO A 139 3.80 33.88 -8.35
N GLU A 140 4.99 33.29 -8.46
CA GLU A 140 5.28 31.89 -8.17
C GLU A 140 6.55 31.83 -7.30
N TYR A 141 6.72 30.77 -6.50
CA TYR A 141 8.00 30.57 -5.81
C TYR A 141 9.08 30.16 -6.81
N GLU A 142 10.33 30.54 -6.55
CA GLU A 142 11.48 30.07 -7.33
C GLU A 142 11.52 28.54 -7.36
N ALA A 143 11.96 27.99 -8.49
CA ALA A 143 12.07 26.54 -8.63
C ALA A 143 13.19 25.97 -7.76
N VAL A 144 13.01 24.75 -7.25
CA VAL A 144 14.02 24.05 -6.46
C VAL A 144 14.75 23.01 -7.29
N GLU A 145 16.07 22.92 -7.10
CA GLU A 145 16.90 21.93 -7.77
C GLU A 145 16.68 20.53 -7.19
N VAL A 146 16.53 19.58 -8.10
CA VAL A 146 16.32 18.18 -7.76
C VAL A 146 17.13 17.26 -8.67
N SER A 147 17.50 16.09 -8.17
CA SER A 147 18.27 15.12 -8.95
C SER A 147 17.89 13.68 -8.67
N VAL A 148 18.20 12.82 -9.65
CA VAL A 148 18.23 11.37 -9.53
C VAL A 148 19.63 10.87 -9.84
N GLN A 149 20.14 9.94 -9.04
CA GLN A 149 21.40 9.25 -9.29
C GLN A 149 21.29 7.76 -9.00
N VAL A 150 21.87 6.93 -9.86
CA VAL A 150 22.02 5.49 -9.64
C VAL A 150 23.46 5.16 -9.24
N GLU A 151 23.65 4.68 -8.01
CA GLU A 151 24.94 4.15 -7.57
C GLU A 151 24.93 2.62 -7.58
N ARG A 152 25.82 2.03 -8.39
CA ARG A 152 25.98 0.57 -8.46
C ARG A 152 26.91 0.09 -7.36
N ASN A 153 26.48 -0.94 -6.63
CA ASN A 153 27.31 -1.55 -5.60
C ASN A 153 28.46 -2.34 -6.23
N GLU A 154 29.54 -2.54 -5.47
CA GLU A 154 30.67 -3.37 -5.93
C GLU A 154 30.18 -4.79 -6.31
N ASP A 155 30.47 -5.18 -7.56
CA ASP A 155 30.08 -6.49 -8.05
C ASP A 155 30.84 -7.61 -7.31
N ARG A 156 30.11 -8.69 -7.02
CA ARG A 156 30.65 -9.89 -6.39
C ARG A 156 30.57 -11.04 -7.36
N SER A 157 31.73 -11.63 -7.70
CA SER A 157 31.83 -12.73 -8.68
C SER A 157 31.01 -13.97 -8.31
N TRP A 158 30.74 -14.19 -7.02
CA TRP A 158 29.93 -15.30 -6.52
C TRP A 158 28.43 -14.97 -6.41
N SER A 159 28.04 -13.69 -6.51
CA SER A 159 26.64 -13.28 -6.46
C SER A 159 25.99 -13.49 -7.82
N SER A 160 24.81 -14.10 -7.81
CA SER A 160 23.93 -14.15 -8.99
C SER A 160 23.10 -12.88 -9.17
N PHE A 161 23.23 -11.92 -8.25
CA PHE A 161 22.55 -10.64 -8.26
C PHE A 161 23.56 -9.49 -8.31
N GLU A 162 23.18 -8.45 -9.05
CA GLU A 162 23.74 -7.11 -8.95
C GLU A 162 22.82 -6.26 -8.06
N TYR A 163 23.41 -5.28 -7.39
CA TYR A 163 22.70 -4.37 -6.50
C TYR A 163 23.09 -2.94 -6.86
N ALA A 164 22.14 -2.05 -6.76
CA ALA A 164 22.35 -0.62 -6.90
C ALA A 164 21.39 0.11 -5.97
N THR A 165 21.63 1.39 -5.78
CA THR A 165 20.80 2.28 -4.98
C THR A 165 20.48 3.50 -5.81
N ILE A 166 19.20 3.84 -5.88
CA ILE A 166 18.75 5.09 -6.51
C ILE A 166 18.64 6.12 -5.38
N PHE A 167 19.22 7.29 -5.61
CA PHE A 167 19.11 8.46 -4.76
C PHE A 167 18.26 9.48 -5.49
N PHE A 168 17.15 9.89 -4.87
CA PHE A 168 16.42 11.09 -5.24
C PHE A 168 16.75 12.17 -4.21
N GLU A 169 17.21 13.31 -4.66
CA GLU A 169 17.68 14.40 -3.79
C GLU A 169 17.03 15.72 -4.18
N CYS A 170 16.46 16.43 -3.21
CA CYS A 170 16.06 17.83 -3.31
C CYS A 170 17.04 18.65 -2.49
N GLU A 171 17.76 19.58 -3.11
CA GLU A 171 18.80 20.33 -2.41
C GLU A 171 18.23 21.21 -1.29
N ARG A 172 16.99 21.69 -1.46
CA ARG A 172 16.33 22.60 -0.52
C ARG A 172 15.76 21.87 0.69
N ASP A 173 15.30 20.64 0.52
CA ASP A 173 14.53 19.92 1.53
C ASP A 173 14.98 18.46 1.61
N GLU A 174 15.90 18.18 2.54
CA GLU A 174 16.44 16.85 2.78
C GLU A 174 15.38 15.83 3.26
N ASP A 175 14.24 16.28 3.80
CA ASP A 175 13.16 15.37 4.22
C ASP A 175 12.43 14.74 3.01
N LEU A 176 12.66 15.28 1.80
CA LEU A 176 12.16 14.74 0.54
C LEU A 176 13.14 13.80 -0.16
N ASN A 177 14.32 13.55 0.43
CA ASN A 177 15.32 12.66 -0.15
C ASN A 177 14.96 11.19 0.05
N TYR A 178 15.17 10.37 -0.98
CA TYR A 178 14.89 8.94 -0.93
C TYR A 178 16.09 8.10 -1.34
N GLU A 179 16.36 7.08 -0.53
CA GLU A 179 17.22 5.96 -0.88
C GLU A 179 16.34 4.76 -1.27
N ILE A 180 16.48 4.30 -2.52
CA ILE A 180 15.69 3.19 -3.07
C ILE A 180 16.63 2.06 -3.49
N PRO A 181 16.78 1.01 -2.66
CA PRO A 181 17.58 -0.15 -3.02
C PRO A 181 16.92 -0.93 -4.16
N ILE A 182 17.72 -1.32 -5.14
CA ILE A 182 17.29 -2.15 -6.28
C ILE A 182 18.23 -3.34 -6.48
N SER A 183 17.71 -4.41 -7.09
CA SER A 183 18.51 -5.60 -7.40
C SER A 183 18.19 -6.17 -8.76
N LEU A 184 19.19 -6.65 -9.46
CA LEU A 184 19.04 -7.31 -10.75
C LEU A 184 19.54 -8.74 -10.63
N TYR A 185 18.69 -9.72 -10.93
CA TYR A 185 19.20 -11.06 -11.20
C TYR A 185 20.01 -11.02 -12.50
N LYS A 186 21.27 -11.45 -12.51
CA LYS A 186 22.21 -11.28 -13.63
C LYS A 186 21.77 -11.89 -14.98
N ARG A 187 20.67 -12.66 -14.99
CA ARG A 187 20.07 -13.22 -16.21
C ARG A 187 18.90 -12.40 -16.75
N ASP A 188 18.42 -11.44 -15.97
CA ASP A 188 17.32 -10.55 -16.31
C ASP A 188 17.89 -9.24 -16.88
N LYS A 189 16.99 -8.35 -17.32
CA LYS A 189 17.35 -7.04 -17.87
C LYS A 189 16.82 -5.87 -17.04
N GLU A 190 15.82 -6.12 -16.22
CA GLU A 190 15.06 -5.10 -15.50
C GLU A 190 15.24 -5.33 -13.99
N TRP A 191 15.29 -4.24 -13.24
CA TRP A 191 15.65 -4.24 -11.83
C TRP A 191 14.42 -4.44 -10.94
N ASP A 192 14.56 -5.23 -9.88
CA ASP A 192 13.57 -5.32 -8.80
C ASP A 192 13.71 -4.12 -7.86
N ILE A 193 12.58 -3.52 -7.51
CA ILE A 193 12.48 -2.47 -6.49
C ILE A 193 12.40 -3.14 -5.12
N ASN A 194 13.40 -2.92 -4.27
CA ASN A 194 13.48 -3.49 -2.92
C ASN A 194 13.07 -2.47 -1.85
N TYR A 195 11.94 -1.81 -2.05
CA TYR A 195 11.45 -0.81 -1.10
C TYR A 195 10.78 -1.47 0.12
N ARG A 196 10.99 -0.88 1.31
CA ARG A 196 10.60 -1.48 2.60
C ARG A 196 9.12 -1.85 2.61
N THR A 197 8.84 -3.14 2.64
CA THR A 197 7.51 -3.67 2.95
C THR A 197 7.39 -3.80 4.47
N SER A 198 6.91 -2.74 5.13
CA SER A 198 6.44 -2.91 6.51
C SER A 198 5.29 -3.92 6.50
N ASN A 199 5.45 -5.00 7.26
CA ASN A 199 4.42 -6.02 7.41
C ASN A 199 3.32 -5.61 8.41
N GLU A 200 3.44 -4.42 9.01
CA GLU A 200 2.50 -3.93 10.02
C GLU A 200 1.53 -2.93 9.42
N LEU A 201 0.24 -3.30 9.33
CA LEU A 201 -0.83 -2.42 8.85
C LEU A 201 -0.82 -1.05 9.53
N LYS A 202 -0.49 -0.99 10.83
CA LYS A 202 -0.44 0.26 11.59
C LYS A 202 0.63 1.24 11.11
N SER A 203 1.67 0.80 10.40
CA SER A 203 2.70 1.70 9.89
C SER A 203 2.19 2.52 8.70
N LEU A 204 1.18 2.05 7.97
CA LEU A 204 0.69 2.71 6.77
C LEU A 204 0.19 4.13 7.04
N LYS A 205 -0.31 4.44 8.25
CA LYS A 205 -0.74 5.80 8.59
C LYS A 205 0.39 6.83 8.61
N TYR A 206 1.64 6.38 8.70
CA TYR A 206 2.80 7.27 8.70
C TYR A 206 3.36 7.53 7.30
N LEU A 207 3.05 6.64 6.35
CA LEU A 207 3.61 6.72 5.01
C LEU A 207 3.02 7.89 4.21
N ASN A 208 3.84 8.55 3.43
CA ASN A 208 3.42 9.53 2.44
C ASN A 208 3.07 8.85 1.09
N GLU A 209 2.55 9.62 0.14
CA GLU A 209 2.06 9.10 -1.13
C GLU A 209 3.16 8.49 -2.01
N PHE A 210 4.38 9.03 -1.95
CA PHE A 210 5.51 8.51 -2.70
C PHE A 210 6.04 7.19 -2.10
N GLU A 211 6.13 7.08 -0.78
CA GLU A 211 6.43 5.81 -0.11
C GLU A 211 5.40 4.71 -0.45
N ILE A 212 4.12 5.08 -0.52
CA ILE A 212 3.04 4.17 -0.91
C ILE A 212 3.17 3.73 -2.37
N LEU A 213 3.55 4.64 -3.27
CA LEU A 213 3.88 4.28 -4.65
C LEU A 213 5.01 3.25 -4.70
N LEU A 214 6.14 3.51 -4.06
CA LEU A 214 7.29 2.60 -4.05
C LEU A 214 6.93 1.22 -3.48
N MET A 215 6.19 1.19 -2.37
CA MET A 215 5.67 -0.04 -1.79
C MET A 215 4.75 -0.79 -2.75
N ARG A 216 3.84 -0.09 -3.43
CA ARG A 216 2.90 -0.70 -4.38
C ARG A 216 3.62 -1.31 -5.58
N LEU A 217 4.59 -0.59 -6.16
CA LEU A 217 5.39 -1.07 -7.29
C LEU A 217 6.16 -2.35 -6.89
N SER A 218 6.82 -2.33 -5.73
CA SER A 218 7.54 -3.49 -5.19
C SER A 218 6.62 -4.69 -4.95
N GLN A 219 5.47 -4.50 -4.28
CA GLN A 219 4.50 -5.57 -4.00
C GLN A 219 3.86 -6.16 -5.27
N ASN A 220 3.65 -5.33 -6.30
CA ASN A 220 3.12 -5.77 -7.59
C ASN A 220 4.16 -6.41 -8.51
N GLY A 221 5.42 -6.49 -8.07
CA GLY A 221 6.53 -7.02 -8.85
C GLY A 221 6.83 -6.20 -10.10
N VAL A 222 6.55 -4.89 -10.06
CA VAL A 222 6.92 -3.98 -11.15
C VAL A 222 8.44 -3.86 -11.18
N LYS A 223 9.01 -4.10 -12.36
CA LYS A 223 10.42 -3.97 -12.63
C LYS A 223 10.76 -2.56 -13.08
N LEU A 224 12.00 -2.16 -12.87
CA LEU A 224 12.51 -0.86 -13.25
C LEU A 224 13.47 -0.99 -14.43
N ASP A 225 13.22 -0.23 -15.50
CA ASP A 225 14.14 0.00 -16.60
C ASP A 225 14.98 1.25 -16.27
N LEU A 226 16.29 1.06 -16.11
CA LEU A 226 17.22 2.16 -15.83
C LEU A 226 17.61 2.84 -17.13
N ASP A 227 16.67 3.59 -17.71
CA ASP A 227 16.85 4.36 -18.94
C ASP A 227 17.72 5.62 -18.74
N ILE A 228 17.88 6.04 -17.49
CA ILE A 228 18.79 7.07 -17.01
C ILE A 228 19.67 6.52 -15.88
N GLU A 229 20.88 7.07 -15.73
CA GLU A 229 21.74 6.80 -14.56
C GLU A 229 21.91 8.04 -13.67
N TRP A 230 21.73 9.22 -14.24
CA TRP A 230 21.78 10.49 -13.55
C TRP A 230 21.00 11.54 -14.34
N GLU A 231 20.24 12.39 -13.65
CA GLU A 231 19.50 13.52 -14.21
C GLU A 231 19.31 14.60 -13.13
N GLU A 232 19.46 15.86 -13.51
CA GLU A 232 19.15 17.05 -12.72
C GLU A 232 17.98 17.77 -13.39
N ASP A 233 17.08 18.32 -12.60
CA ASP A 233 15.96 19.13 -13.07
C ASP A 233 15.53 20.14 -11.99
N GLU A 234 14.55 20.97 -12.30
CA GLU A 234 13.98 21.96 -11.41
C GLU A 234 12.49 21.70 -11.20
N VAL A 235 12.00 21.97 -9.99
CA VAL A 235 10.59 21.81 -9.62
C VAL A 235 10.06 23.09 -9.00
N THR A 236 9.03 23.68 -9.63
CA THR A 236 8.29 24.80 -9.04
C THR A 236 7.30 24.28 -8.00
N PRO A 237 7.27 24.85 -6.78
CA PRO A 237 6.28 24.50 -5.77
C PRO A 237 4.84 24.76 -6.24
N ASP A 238 3.90 23.87 -5.89
CA ASP A 238 2.47 24.02 -6.19
C ASP A 238 1.78 25.09 -5.30
N GLU A 239 2.42 25.48 -4.19
CA GLU A 239 1.89 26.47 -3.26
C GLU A 239 2.02 27.89 -3.85
N GLU A 240 0.92 28.65 -3.87
CA GLU A 240 0.95 30.04 -4.34
C GLU A 240 1.55 30.96 -3.25
N PRO A 241 2.43 31.91 -3.62
CA PRO A 241 2.96 32.88 -2.67
C PRO A 241 1.87 33.70 -1.97
N GLU A 242 2.04 33.95 -0.67
CA GLU A 242 1.10 34.78 0.08
C GLU A 242 1.08 36.21 -0.48
N ALA A 243 -0.11 36.74 -0.75
CA ALA A 243 -0.28 38.13 -1.17
C ALA A 243 0.10 39.09 -0.03
N THR A 244 1.35 39.55 -0.01
CA THR A 244 1.78 40.59 0.91
C THR A 244 1.32 41.96 0.40
N PHE A 245 0.27 42.50 1.01
CA PHE A 245 -0.12 43.90 0.82
C PHE A 245 0.76 44.80 1.71
N SER A 246 1.69 45.52 1.08
CA SER A 246 2.48 46.58 1.73
C SER A 246 1.78 47.93 1.69
#